data_AF-A6QYK6-F1
#
_entry.id   AF-A6QYK6-F1
#
_cell.length_a   1.000
_cell.length_b   1.000
_cell.length_c   1.000
_cell.angle_alpha   90.00
_cell.angle_beta   90.00
_cell.angle_gamma   90.00
#
_symmetry.space_group_name_H-M   'P 1'
#
loop_
_entity.id
_entity.type
_entity.pdbx_description
1 polymer ?
#
loop_
_entity_poly.entity_id
_entity_poly.type
_entity_poly.pdbx_seq_one_letter_code
_entity_poly.pdbx_strand_id
1 'polypeptide(L)'
;MDLPAVLEAPTTPSEAPTTPTKRLTRDQRQDILLLRSLEWTYEKISNHLKITYQGVQYTCELGTATPKKHTGRPSQLTEEQIFNFNGHWSIKIGPLSNGFLYFGLMRLGLNPAVIQEPG
;
A
#
# COMPACT_ATOMS: atom_id res chain seq x y z
N MET A 1 42.37 37.07 37.69
CA MET A 1 42.15 36.07 36.63
C MET A 1 40.74 35.60 36.87
N ASP A 2 39.74 36.39 36.48
CA ASP A 2 38.36 36.09 36.87
C ASP A 2 37.45 36.51 35.72
N LEU A 3 37.00 35.50 34.98
CA LEU A 3 35.96 35.56 33.96
C LEU A 3 34.59 35.74 34.63
N PRO A 4 33.67 36.50 34.03
CA PRO A 4 32.27 36.18 34.22
C PRO A 4 31.45 36.10 32.94
N ALA A 5 30.56 35.10 32.99
CA ALA A 5 29.25 35.01 32.36
C ALA A 5 29.19 34.77 30.85
N VAL A 6 29.16 33.48 30.51
CA VAL A 6 28.53 32.95 29.31
C VAL A 6 27.07 33.42 29.28
N LEU A 7 26.74 34.31 28.34
CA LEU A 7 25.36 34.60 27.99
C LEU A 7 24.82 33.42 27.18
N GLU A 8 24.14 32.51 27.87
CA GLU A 8 23.40 31.39 27.30
C GLU A 8 22.22 31.96 26.48
N ALA A 9 22.30 31.87 25.15
CA ALA A 9 21.23 32.28 24.27
C ALA A 9 20.02 31.34 24.43
N PRO A 10 18.77 31.85 24.49
CA PRO A 10 17.60 30.99 24.59
C PRO A 10 17.46 30.15 23.32
N THR A 11 17.55 28.82 23.49
CA THR A 11 17.19 27.82 22.47
C THR A 11 15.68 27.82 22.29
N THR A 12 15.17 28.72 21.45
CA THR A 12 13.81 28.64 20.94
C THR A 12 13.63 27.31 20.20
N PRO A 13 12.67 26.44 20.58
CA PRO A 13 12.27 25.31 19.76
C PRO A 13 11.63 25.87 18.50
N SER A 14 12.34 25.78 17.37
CA SER A 14 11.80 26.13 16.06
C SER A 14 10.78 25.06 15.67
N GLU A 15 9.53 25.30 16.04
CA GLU A 15 8.37 24.51 15.62
C GLU A 15 8.14 24.77 14.12
N ALA A 16 8.80 23.98 13.28
CA ALA A 16 8.61 24.05 11.84
C ALA A 16 7.17 23.58 11.50
N PRO A 17 6.36 24.39 10.80
CA PRO A 17 5.04 23.96 10.37
C PRO A 17 5.19 22.83 9.34
N THR A 18 4.88 21.60 9.75
CA THR A 18 4.83 20.44 8.86
C THR A 18 3.50 20.43 8.09
N THR A 19 3.31 21.39 7.18
CA THR A 19 2.21 21.27 6.22
C THR A 19 2.52 20.13 5.25
N PRO A 20 1.65 19.12 5.09
CA PRO A 20 1.88 18.03 4.17
C PRO A 20 1.96 18.56 2.74
N THR A 21 3.09 18.36 2.08
CA THR A 21 3.26 18.74 0.68
C THR A 21 2.32 17.91 -0.20
N LYS A 22 1.61 18.58 -1.11
CA LYS A 22 0.67 17.92 -2.02
C LYS A 22 1.42 16.94 -2.91
N ARG A 23 1.08 15.65 -2.83
CA ARG A 23 1.73 14.60 -3.61
C ARG A 23 1.37 14.74 -5.10
N LEU A 24 2.36 14.50 -5.96
CA LEU A 24 2.17 14.37 -7.40
C LEU A 24 1.15 13.28 -7.73
N THR A 25 0.17 13.62 -8.58
CA THR A 25 -0.83 12.67 -9.09
C THR A 25 -0.19 11.69 -10.07
N ARG A 26 -0.87 10.56 -10.32
CA ARG A 26 -0.38 9.53 -11.25
C ARG A 26 -0.27 10.09 -12.68
N ASP A 27 -1.26 10.88 -13.12
CA ASP A 27 -1.27 11.43 -14.48
C ASP A 27 -0.19 12.49 -14.67
N GLN A 28 0.05 13.34 -13.66
CA GLN A 28 1.18 14.28 -13.69
C GLN A 28 2.53 13.58 -13.88
N ARG A 29 2.73 12.43 -13.24
CA ARG A 29 3.96 11.63 -13.43
C ARG A 29 4.04 11.04 -14.83
N GLN A 30 2.92 10.60 -15.37
CA GLN A 30 2.86 10.06 -16.72
C GLN A 30 3.17 11.15 -17.77
N ASP A 31 2.63 12.35 -17.59
CA ASP A 31 2.92 13.50 -18.43
C ASP A 31 4.40 13.92 -18.32
N ILE A 32 4.99 13.90 -17.12
CA ILE A 32 6.42 14.18 -16.93
C ILE A 32 7.27 13.20 -17.75
N LEU A 33 6.98 11.90 -17.68
CA LEU A 33 7.74 10.87 -18.42
C LEU A 33 7.54 11.01 -19.94
N LEU A 34 6.32 11.33 -20.38
CA LEU A 34 6.04 11.63 -21.78
C LEU A 34 6.86 12.84 -22.26
N LEU A 35 6.78 13.97 -21.57
CA LEU A 35 7.53 15.18 -21.91
C LEU A 35 9.04 14.95 -21.87
N ARG A 36 9.51 14.08 -20.97
CA ARG A 36 10.92 13.68 -20.93
C ARG A 36 11.34 12.91 -22.17
N SER A 37 10.48 12.04 -22.70
CA SER A 37 10.72 11.31 -23.96
C SER A 37 10.76 12.22 -25.19
N LEU A 38 10.08 13.38 -25.11
CA LEU A 38 10.13 14.45 -26.12
C LEU A 38 11.33 15.40 -25.95
N GLU A 39 12.31 15.04 -25.10
CA GLU A 39 13.53 15.81 -24.82
C GLU A 39 13.30 17.18 -24.17
N TRP A 40 12.18 17.37 -23.45
CA TRP A 40 11.97 18.61 -22.71
C TRP A 40 12.89 18.70 -21.49
N THR A 41 13.37 19.93 -21.20
CA THR A 41 14.18 20.21 -20.01
C THR A 41 13.31 20.22 -18.75
N TYR A 42 13.91 19.91 -17.60
CA TYR A 42 13.19 19.84 -16.31
C TYR A 42 12.52 21.16 -15.94
N GLU A 43 13.18 22.29 -16.18
CA GLU A 43 12.62 23.63 -15.96
C GLU A 43 11.37 23.87 -16.80
N LYS A 44 11.42 23.51 -18.09
CA LYS A 44 10.29 23.68 -19.00
C LYS A 44 9.09 22.83 -18.57
N ILE A 45 9.31 21.59 -18.17
CA ILE A 45 8.27 20.68 -17.67
C ILE A 45 7.65 21.24 -16.38
N SER A 46 8.48 21.69 -15.44
CA SER A 46 8.03 22.26 -14.16
C SER A 46 7.13 23.49 -14.36
N ASN A 47 7.52 24.37 -15.29
CA ASN A 47 6.78 25.58 -15.64
C ASN A 47 5.48 25.29 -16.38
N HIS A 48 5.45 24.25 -17.22
CA HIS A 48 4.28 23.83 -17.97
C HIS A 48 3.23 23.17 -17.07
N LEU A 49 3.63 22.20 -16.25
CA LEU A 49 2.73 21.43 -15.39
C LEU A 49 2.46 22.08 -14.02
N LYS A 50 3.14 23.18 -13.69
CA LYS A 50 3.08 23.88 -12.39
C LYS A 50 3.43 22.96 -11.22
N ILE A 51 4.51 22.20 -11.39
CA ILE A 51 5.04 21.23 -10.41
C ILE A 51 6.42 21.70 -9.97
N THR A 52 6.87 21.27 -8.79
CA THR A 52 8.22 21.55 -8.31
C THR A 52 9.28 20.86 -9.18
N TYR A 53 10.41 21.54 -9.38
CA TYR A 53 11.56 20.98 -10.10
C TYR A 53 12.01 19.63 -9.51
N GLN A 54 12.09 19.53 -8.18
CA GLN A 54 12.43 18.30 -7.47
C GLN A 54 11.45 17.16 -7.77
N GLY A 55 10.16 17.48 -7.92
CA GLY A 55 9.14 16.50 -8.30
C GLY A 55 9.40 15.93 -9.70
N VAL A 56 9.76 16.78 -10.66
CA VAL A 56 10.12 16.37 -12.02
C VAL A 56 11.37 15.50 -11.99
N GLN A 57 12.44 15.95 -11.33
CA GLN A 57 13.69 15.22 -11.22
C GLN A 57 13.47 13.82 -10.61
N TYR A 58 12.82 13.75 -9.46
CA TYR A 58 12.53 12.49 -8.77
C TYR A 58 11.73 11.52 -9.65
N THR A 59 10.74 12.04 -10.40
CA THR A 59 9.92 11.20 -11.29
C THR A 59 10.74 10.64 -12.45
N CYS A 60 11.64 11.45 -13.03
CA CYS A 60 12.57 11.02 -14.07
C CYS A 60 13.57 9.97 -13.56
N GLU A 61 14.11 10.13 -12.35
CA GLU A 61 15.02 9.17 -11.72
C GLU A 61 14.33 7.84 -11.41
N LEU A 62 13.07 7.89 -10.95
CA LEU A 62 12.29 6.69 -10.63
C LEU A 62 11.81 5.94 -11.89
N GLY A 63 11.58 6.65 -12.99
CA GLY A 63 11.19 6.08 -14.29
C GLY A 63 9.81 5.40 -14.33
N THR A 64 9.01 5.50 -13.27
CA THR A 64 7.69 4.85 -13.19
C THR A 64 6.60 5.84 -12.74
N ALA A 65 5.45 5.79 -13.43
CA ALA A 65 4.30 6.64 -13.09
C ALA A 65 3.51 6.12 -11.87
N THR A 66 3.52 4.80 -11.65
CA THR A 66 2.76 4.16 -10.58
C THR A 66 3.40 4.39 -9.22
N PRO A 67 2.69 4.94 -8.22
CA PRO A 67 3.23 5.09 -6.87
C PRO A 67 3.62 3.74 -6.26
N LYS A 68 4.78 3.68 -5.62
CA LYS A 68 5.17 2.52 -4.81
C LYS A 68 4.21 2.36 -3.63
N LYS A 69 3.66 1.15 -3.47
CA LYS A 69 2.86 0.78 -2.30
C LYS A 69 3.74 0.77 -1.06
N HIS A 70 3.34 1.50 -0.02
CA HIS A 70 4.03 1.43 1.27
C HIS A 70 3.70 0.09 1.93
N THR A 71 4.70 -0.55 2.52
CA THR A 71 4.46 -1.71 3.39
C THR A 71 3.65 -1.24 4.59
N GLY A 72 2.48 -1.82 4.82
CA GLY A 72 1.63 -1.43 5.95
C GLY A 72 2.34 -1.59 7.29
N ARG A 73 1.72 -1.10 8.37
CA ARG A 73 2.20 -1.38 9.72
C ARG A 73 2.26 -2.91 9.91
N PRO A 74 3.38 -3.47 10.38
CA PRO A 74 3.44 -4.90 10.68
C PRO A 74 2.40 -5.26 11.75
N SER A 75 1.91 -6.50 11.72
CA SER A 75 1.03 -7.03 12.77
C SER A 75 1.69 -6.89 14.14
N GLN A 76 0.92 -6.46 15.14
CA GLN A 76 1.39 -6.46 16.53
C GLN A 76 1.32 -7.84 17.18
N LEU A 77 0.54 -8.75 16.57
CA LEU A 77 0.34 -10.09 17.08
C LEU A 77 1.27 -11.05 16.33
N THR A 78 1.98 -11.89 17.08
CA THR A 78 2.79 -12.96 16.51
C THR A 78 1.90 -14.06 15.94
N GLU A 79 2.42 -14.84 15.00
CA GLU A 79 1.68 -15.92 14.34
C GLU A 79 1.14 -16.95 15.34
N GLU A 80 1.89 -17.22 16.42
CA GLU A 80 1.48 -18.10 17.53
C GLU A 80 0.29 -17.53 18.33
N GLN A 81 0.29 -16.22 18.58
CA GLN A 81 -0.82 -15.56 19.26
C GLN A 81 -2.06 -15.48 18.37
N ILE A 82 -1.88 -15.32 17.05
CA ILE A 82 -2.97 -15.40 16.06
C ILE A 82 -3.57 -16.81 16.06
N PHE A 83 -2.74 -17.86 16.06
CA PHE A 83 -3.18 -19.24 16.14
C PHE A 83 -3.92 -19.55 17.44
N ASN A 84 -3.38 -19.12 18.59
CA ASN A 84 -4.01 -19.32 19.89
C ASN A 84 -5.35 -18.57 20.01
N PHE A 85 -5.44 -17.35 19.45
CA PHE A 85 -6.70 -16.61 19.38
C PHE A 85 -7.74 -17.33 18.51
N ASN A 86 -7.36 -17.80 17.32
CA ASN A 86 -8.24 -18.53 16.43
C ASN A 86 -8.66 -19.92 16.99
N GLY A 87 -7.76 -20.60 17.70
CA GLY A 87 -8.05 -21.88 18.36
C GLY A 87 -9.10 -21.75 19.47
N HIS A 88 -9.11 -20.63 20.20
CA HIS A 88 -10.08 -20.36 21.25
C HIS A 88 -11.52 -20.15 20.72
N TRP A 89 -11.69 -19.61 19.52
CA TRP A 89 -13.01 -19.45 18.89
C TRP A 89 -13.52 -20.70 18.16
N SER A 90 -12.68 -21.74 18.02
CA SER A 90 -13.03 -22.97 17.29
C SER A 90 -13.68 -24.07 18.15
N ILE A 91 -13.74 -23.91 19.49
CA ILE A 91 -14.17 -24.99 20.42
C ILE A 91 -15.66 -24.85 20.83
N LYS A 92 -16.53 -24.27 19.99
CA LYS A 92 -17.98 -24.17 20.29
C LYS A 92 -18.93 -24.60 19.17
N ILE A 93 -18.47 -25.34 18.16
CA ILE A 93 -19.38 -26.18 17.36
C ILE A 93 -19.18 -27.61 17.82
N GLY A 94 -20.10 -28.07 18.69
CA GLY A 94 -20.14 -29.43 19.20
C GLY A 94 -20.30 -30.47 18.08
N PRO A 95 -20.16 -31.78 18.41
CA PRO A 95 -20.23 -32.84 17.42
C PRO A 95 -21.67 -32.96 16.90
N LEU A 96 -21.94 -32.40 15.71
CA LEU A 96 -23.04 -32.87 14.90
C LEU A 96 -22.62 -34.22 14.31
N SER A 97 -23.03 -35.28 15.01
CA SER A 97 -23.12 -36.63 14.47
C SER A 97 -23.80 -36.62 13.10
N ASN A 98 -23.18 -37.33 12.15
CA ASN A 98 -23.71 -37.80 10.87
C ASN A 98 -24.29 -36.75 9.92
N GLY A 99 -23.53 -36.40 8.88
CA GLY A 99 -24.08 -35.61 7.79
C GLY A 99 -23.08 -35.28 6.69
N PHE A 100 -22.40 -36.29 6.16
CA PHE A 100 -21.67 -36.20 4.90
C PHE A 100 -22.70 -35.93 3.79
N LEU A 101 -22.99 -34.67 3.49
CA LEU A 101 -23.66 -34.27 2.26
C LEU A 101 -22.96 -33.03 1.69
N TYR A 102 -22.13 -33.32 0.69
CA TYR A 102 -21.90 -32.52 -0.50
C TYR A 102 -22.79 -31.26 -0.60
N PHE A 103 -22.25 -30.09 -0.25
CA PHE A 103 -22.74 -28.82 -0.83
C PHE A 103 -22.14 -28.67 -2.23
N GLY A 104 -22.47 -29.64 -3.07
CA GLY A 104 -21.99 -29.78 -4.42
C GLY A 104 -23.00 -30.59 -5.22
N LEU A 105 -24.24 -30.12 -5.29
CA LEU A 105 -25.17 -30.33 -6.42
C LEU A 105 -26.53 -29.70 -6.07
N MET A 106 -26.87 -28.60 -6.73
CA MET A 106 -28.19 -28.35 -7.36
C MET A 106 -28.26 -26.88 -7.80
N ARG A 107 -27.57 -26.58 -8.90
CA ARG A 107 -28.07 -25.59 -9.87
C ARG A 107 -28.14 -26.28 -11.23
N LEU A 108 -29.20 -27.08 -11.35
CA LEU A 108 -29.97 -27.41 -12.55
C LEU A 108 -29.20 -27.52 -13.88
N GLY A 109 -29.03 -28.76 -14.35
CA GLY A 109 -28.61 -29.05 -15.72
C GLY A 109 -28.28 -30.52 -16.02
N LEU A 110 -28.88 -31.48 -15.30
CA LEU A 110 -28.66 -32.90 -15.54
C LEU A 110 -29.29 -33.34 -16.87
N ASN A 111 -28.46 -33.83 -17.79
CA ASN A 111 -28.82 -34.81 -18.80
C ASN A 111 -28.18 -36.15 -18.38
N PRO A 112 -28.88 -37.02 -17.63
CA PRO A 112 -28.35 -38.33 -17.24
C PRO A 112 -28.66 -39.36 -18.33
N ALA A 113 -27.97 -39.27 -19.46
CA ALA A 113 -28.03 -40.29 -20.51
C ALA A 113 -26.65 -40.43 -21.13
N VAL A 114 -25.73 -41.08 -20.40
CA VAL A 114 -24.56 -41.83 -20.87
C VAL A 114 -23.80 -42.18 -19.58
N ILE A 115 -24.02 -43.40 -19.09
CA ILE A 115 -23.07 -44.32 -18.44
C ILE A 115 -23.93 -45.56 -18.18
N GLN A 116 -24.00 -46.41 -19.20
CA GLN A 116 -24.36 -47.81 -19.08
C GLN A 116 -23.11 -48.56 -19.54
N GLU A 117 -22.39 -49.16 -18.60
CA GLU A 117 -21.50 -50.28 -18.90
C GLU A 117 -21.92 -51.39 -17.92
N PRO A 118 -22.62 -52.43 -18.40
CA PRO A 118 -22.87 -53.62 -17.60
C PRO A 118 -21.80 -54.69 -17.87
N GLY A 119 -21.34 -55.33 -16.79
CA GLY A 119 -20.87 -56.72 -16.81
C GLY A 119 -19.37 -56.91 -16.82
#